data_AF-A0A2J9PQ03-F1
#
_entry.id   AF-A0A2J9PQ03-F1
#
_cell.length_a   1.000
_cell.length_b   1.000
_cell.length_c   1.000
_cell.angle_alpha   90.00
_cell.angle_beta   90.00
_cell.angle_gamma   90.00
#
_symmetry.space_group_name_H-M   'P 1'
#
loop_
_entity.id
_entity.type
_entity.pdbx_description
1 polymer ?
#
loop_
_entity_poly.entity_id
_entity_poly.type
_entity_poly.pdbx_seq_one_letter_code
_entity_poly.pdbx_strand_id
1 'polypeptide(L)'
;MKRAEAESKEKAAAEAKAESEIANQANAEFTKVRTVPAGQTYIEINNNIPYFTDADITSTEAYESYGELDSLGRVTAANAVLGVELMPTTERGDISDIKPTGWQQAKYANVSGGWLYNRSHLIGHQLTGEDANARNLMTGTRWFNTEGMLPFENFVANYIEETENHVRYRVTPSFEGDNLLASGVYMEGFSIEDNGATIQFNIYVPNIQPDVEINYADGSSVGPEGPTQDESLPNLNQSSTVSETAPTAESAPATTAPASGGDVSSVDANGNGQVTIKEAKAAGFSMPIYSDHWLYPYMDDRDGDGMVGE
;
A
#
# COMPACT_ATOMS: atom_id res chain seq x y z
N MET A 1 -3.36 34.91 -36.63
CA MET A 1 -4.45 33.92 -36.52
C MET A 1 -4.07 32.59 -37.14
N LYS A 2 -4.05 32.42 -38.47
CA LYS A 2 -3.80 31.10 -39.10
C LYS A 2 -2.51 30.37 -38.70
N ARG A 3 -1.41 31.10 -38.45
CA ARG A 3 -0.13 30.51 -38.02
C ARG A 3 -0.17 30.02 -36.56
N ALA A 4 -0.73 30.82 -35.66
CA ALA A 4 -0.91 30.44 -34.25
C ALA A 4 -1.91 29.27 -34.11
N GLU A 5 -2.95 29.22 -34.94
CA GLU A 5 -3.89 28.09 -34.99
C GLU A 5 -3.26 26.82 -35.56
N ALA A 6 -2.33 26.93 -36.51
CA ALA A 6 -1.59 25.78 -37.04
C ALA A 6 -0.58 25.27 -36.00
N GLU A 7 0.15 26.16 -35.33
CA GLU A 7 1.10 25.84 -34.27
C GLU A 7 0.40 25.20 -33.05
N SER A 8 -0.80 25.66 -32.67
CA SER A 8 -1.55 25.03 -31.57
C SER A 8 -2.07 23.63 -31.94
N LYS A 9 -2.49 23.42 -33.19
CA LYS A 9 -2.93 22.10 -33.68
C LYS A 9 -1.78 21.11 -33.76
N GLU A 10 -0.61 21.58 -34.20
CA GLU A 10 0.59 20.75 -34.28
C GLU A 10 1.08 20.33 -32.88
N LYS A 11 1.05 21.26 -31.91
CA LYS A 11 1.34 20.96 -30.50
C LYS A 11 0.38 19.91 -29.93
N ALA A 12 -0.93 20.11 -30.07
CA ALA A 12 -1.94 19.17 -29.56
C ALA A 12 -1.82 17.79 -30.22
N ALA A 13 -1.49 17.72 -31.51
CA ALA A 13 -1.26 16.45 -32.20
C ALA A 13 0.00 15.73 -31.68
N ALA A 14 1.06 16.47 -31.33
CA ALA A 14 2.27 15.91 -30.74
C ALA A 14 2.03 15.37 -29.33
N GLU A 15 1.29 16.10 -28.49
CA GLU A 15 0.89 15.68 -27.14
C GLU A 15 0.05 14.39 -27.19
N ALA A 16 -1.01 14.35 -27.99
CA ALA A 16 -1.84 13.16 -28.15
C ALA A 16 -1.06 11.94 -28.67
N LYS A 17 -0.05 12.16 -29.52
CA LYS A 17 0.83 11.08 -30.00
C LYS A 17 1.71 10.56 -28.86
N ALA A 18 2.28 11.44 -28.05
CA ALA A 18 3.10 11.05 -26.90
C ALA A 18 2.29 10.26 -25.86
N GLU A 19 1.08 10.72 -25.55
CA GLU A 19 0.17 10.02 -24.64
C GLU A 19 -0.17 8.61 -25.15
N SER A 20 -0.47 8.48 -26.44
CA SER A 20 -0.72 7.17 -27.06
C SER A 20 0.50 6.25 -27.02
N GLU A 21 1.71 6.79 -27.19
CA GLU A 21 2.95 6.02 -27.07
C GLU A 21 3.17 5.52 -25.65
N ILE A 22 2.93 6.35 -24.61
CA ILE A 22 3.01 5.96 -23.19
C ILE A 22 2.00 4.85 -22.90
N ALA A 23 0.74 5.02 -23.29
CA ALA A 23 -0.30 4.02 -23.06
C ALA A 23 0.01 2.68 -23.76
N ASN A 24 0.56 2.71 -24.98
CA ASN A 24 0.97 1.50 -25.68
C ASN A 24 2.14 0.79 -24.99
N GLN A 25 3.10 1.54 -24.44
CA GLN A 25 4.20 0.98 -23.65
C GLN A 25 3.69 0.35 -22.36
N ALA A 26 2.80 1.05 -21.63
CA ALA A 26 2.16 0.54 -20.43
C ALA A 26 1.44 -0.79 -20.69
N ASN A 27 0.60 -0.85 -21.72
CA ASN A 27 -0.12 -2.07 -22.12
C ASN A 27 0.82 -3.21 -22.51
N ALA A 28 1.91 -2.90 -23.22
CA ALA A 28 2.92 -3.90 -23.56
C ALA A 28 3.70 -4.38 -22.33
N GLU A 29 3.83 -3.56 -21.30
CA GLU A 29 4.54 -3.89 -20.07
C GLU A 29 3.70 -4.71 -19.10
N PHE A 30 2.48 -4.25 -18.78
CA PHE A 30 1.64 -4.87 -17.76
C PHE A 30 1.11 -6.27 -18.12
N THR A 31 1.27 -6.69 -19.37
CA THR A 31 1.00 -8.06 -19.82
C THR A 31 2.13 -9.05 -19.50
N LYS A 32 3.28 -8.57 -19.01
CA LYS A 32 4.44 -9.42 -18.70
C LYS A 32 4.44 -9.82 -17.23
N VAL A 33 4.84 -11.06 -16.99
CA VAL A 33 5.31 -11.49 -15.66
C VAL A 33 6.80 -11.18 -15.54
N ARG A 34 7.19 -10.60 -14.41
CA ARG A 34 8.60 -10.26 -14.12
C ARG A 34 9.16 -11.17 -13.04
N THR A 35 10.46 -11.42 -13.13
CA THR A 35 11.19 -12.16 -12.10
C THR A 35 11.95 -11.17 -11.24
N VAL A 36 11.76 -11.27 -9.93
CA VAL A 36 12.50 -10.48 -8.95
C VAL A 36 13.68 -11.31 -8.44
N PRO A 37 14.91 -10.75 -8.42
CA PRO A 37 16.07 -11.44 -7.87
C PRO A 37 15.87 -11.86 -6.41
N ALA A 38 16.43 -13.01 -6.03
CA ALA A 38 16.37 -13.48 -4.65
C ALA A 38 16.93 -12.44 -3.67
N GLY A 39 16.19 -12.19 -2.59
CA GLY A 39 16.54 -11.19 -1.57
C GLY A 39 16.06 -9.77 -1.88
N GLN A 40 15.43 -9.52 -3.04
CA GLN A 40 14.73 -8.27 -3.32
C GLN A 40 13.22 -8.43 -3.12
N THR A 41 12.56 -7.39 -2.64
CA THR A 41 11.11 -7.35 -2.46
C THR A 41 10.36 -6.95 -3.73
N TYR A 42 11.00 -6.18 -4.61
CA TYR A 42 10.46 -5.71 -5.89
C TYR A 42 11.59 -5.45 -6.89
N ILE A 43 11.23 -5.16 -8.14
CA ILE A 43 12.12 -4.53 -9.12
C ILE A 43 11.52 -3.22 -9.62
N GLU A 44 12.38 -2.27 -9.98
CA GLU A 44 11.96 -1.05 -10.66
C GLU A 44 11.65 -1.35 -12.14
N ILE A 45 10.59 -0.72 -12.63
CA ILE A 45 10.11 -0.77 -14.00
C ILE A 45 10.25 0.63 -14.58
N ASN A 46 10.65 0.73 -15.85
CA ASN A 46 10.77 2.01 -16.54
C ASN A 46 11.63 3.05 -15.78
N ASN A 47 12.75 2.61 -15.18
CA ASN A 47 13.59 3.44 -14.32
C ASN A 47 12.83 4.11 -13.17
N ASN A 48 11.85 3.39 -12.60
CA ASN A 48 10.95 3.86 -11.55
C ASN A 48 10.06 5.05 -11.96
N ILE A 49 9.82 5.24 -13.26
CA ILE A 49 8.95 6.28 -13.80
C ILE A 49 7.59 5.65 -14.17
N PRO A 50 6.47 6.11 -13.58
CA PRO A 50 5.13 5.66 -13.96
C PRO A 50 4.83 5.87 -15.44
N TYR A 51 3.99 5.01 -16.00
CA TYR A 51 3.36 5.21 -17.31
C TYR A 51 2.08 6.04 -17.19
N PHE A 52 2.10 7.10 -16.39
CA PHE A 52 1.05 8.10 -16.36
C PHE A 52 1.29 9.12 -17.46
N THR A 53 0.24 9.46 -18.17
CA THR A 53 0.23 10.55 -19.15
C THR A 53 0.11 11.90 -18.42
N ASP A 54 0.40 13.01 -19.11
CA ASP A 54 0.14 14.33 -18.54
C ASP A 54 -1.33 14.48 -18.15
N ALA A 55 -2.26 13.95 -18.96
CA ALA A 55 -3.68 13.91 -18.63
C ALA A 55 -3.98 13.17 -17.32
N ASP A 56 -3.30 12.06 -17.01
CA ASP A 56 -3.48 11.30 -15.77
C ASP A 56 -3.09 12.10 -14.51
N ILE A 57 -2.18 13.07 -14.61
CA ILE A 57 -1.59 13.81 -13.48
C ILE A 57 -1.96 15.29 -13.45
N THR A 58 -2.97 15.70 -14.22
CA THR A 58 -3.41 17.12 -14.28
C THR A 58 -4.55 17.46 -13.31
N SER A 59 -5.26 16.45 -12.80
CA SER A 59 -6.43 16.63 -11.92
C SER A 59 -6.16 16.05 -10.54
N THR A 60 -6.59 16.77 -9.50
CA THR A 60 -6.64 16.32 -8.11
C THR A 60 -8.06 15.92 -7.69
N GLU A 61 -8.99 15.76 -8.64
CA GLU A 61 -10.31 15.23 -8.32
C GLU A 61 -10.18 13.78 -7.85
N ALA A 62 -10.35 13.56 -6.56
CA ALA A 62 -10.21 12.24 -5.95
C ALA A 62 -11.22 11.26 -6.55
N TYR A 63 -10.73 10.08 -6.94
CA TYR A 63 -11.56 9.00 -7.44
C TYR A 63 -10.90 7.66 -7.19
N GLU A 64 -11.72 6.61 -7.20
CA GLU A 64 -11.29 5.23 -7.30
C GLU A 64 -12.09 4.53 -8.41
N SER A 65 -11.44 3.61 -9.11
CA SER A 65 -12.04 2.87 -10.22
C SER A 65 -11.42 1.48 -10.30
N TYR A 66 -12.28 0.48 -10.12
CA TYR A 66 -11.91 -0.93 -10.18
C TYR A 66 -12.38 -1.53 -11.50
N GLY A 67 -11.44 -2.10 -12.26
CA GLY A 67 -11.76 -2.75 -13.52
C GLY A 67 -12.72 -3.92 -13.35
N GLU A 68 -13.47 -4.22 -14.42
CA GLU A 68 -14.28 -5.43 -14.47
C GLU A 68 -13.40 -6.67 -14.32
N LEU A 69 -13.95 -7.71 -13.68
CA LEU A 69 -13.28 -9.01 -13.67
C LEU A 69 -13.13 -9.52 -15.11
N ASP A 70 -12.00 -10.15 -15.41
CA ASP A 70 -11.79 -10.73 -16.73
C ASP A 70 -12.63 -12.00 -16.96
N SER A 71 -12.47 -12.64 -18.13
CA SER A 71 -13.25 -13.83 -18.48
C SER A 71 -13.03 -15.05 -17.57
N LEU A 72 -11.97 -15.06 -16.77
CA LEU A 72 -11.69 -16.08 -15.76
C LEU A 72 -12.12 -15.66 -14.35
N GLY A 73 -12.74 -14.48 -14.21
CA GLY A 73 -13.16 -13.91 -12.94
C GLY A 73 -12.03 -13.24 -12.17
N ARG A 74 -10.89 -12.98 -12.82
CA ARG A 74 -9.69 -12.40 -12.19
C ARG A 74 -9.82 -10.88 -12.13
N VAL A 75 -9.27 -10.29 -11.07
CA VAL A 75 -9.15 -8.84 -10.95
C VAL A 75 -8.33 -8.24 -12.10
N THR A 76 -8.68 -7.03 -12.50
CA THR A 76 -7.93 -6.24 -13.48
C THR A 76 -7.44 -4.95 -12.82
N ALA A 77 -6.86 -4.02 -13.60
CA ALA A 77 -6.23 -2.83 -13.04
C ALA A 77 -7.20 -2.00 -12.18
N ALA A 78 -6.73 -1.58 -11.01
CA ALA A 78 -7.38 -0.59 -10.15
C ALA A 78 -6.67 0.77 -10.33
N ASN A 79 -7.44 1.83 -10.47
CA ASN A 79 -6.95 3.20 -10.67
C ASN A 79 -7.54 4.12 -9.62
N ALA A 80 -6.74 5.07 -9.15
CA ALA A 80 -7.21 6.13 -8.29
C ALA A 80 -6.42 7.43 -8.49
N VAL A 81 -7.06 8.53 -8.10
CA VAL A 81 -6.39 9.70 -7.57
C VAL A 81 -6.74 9.70 -6.08
N LEU A 82 -5.78 9.32 -5.27
CA LEU A 82 -5.91 9.18 -3.83
C LEU A 82 -5.73 10.54 -3.17
N GLY A 83 -6.55 10.80 -2.16
CA GLY A 83 -6.53 12.01 -1.34
C GLY A 83 -7.25 11.73 -0.03
N VAL A 84 -7.22 12.68 0.90
CA VAL A 84 -7.87 12.56 2.22
C VAL A 84 -9.38 12.30 2.12
N GLU A 85 -9.99 12.66 0.99
CA GLU A 85 -11.40 12.48 0.69
C GLU A 85 -11.81 11.01 0.57
N LEU A 86 -10.87 10.12 0.24
CA LEU A 86 -11.12 8.69 0.09
C LEU A 86 -10.70 7.88 1.32
N MET A 87 -9.83 8.43 2.18
CA MET A 87 -9.35 7.70 3.35
C MET A 87 -10.52 7.37 4.32
N PRO A 88 -10.53 6.17 4.91
CA PRO A 88 -11.58 5.76 5.83
C PRO A 88 -11.62 6.68 7.06
N THR A 89 -12.80 6.74 7.69
CA THR A 89 -13.00 7.35 9.02
C THR A 89 -13.66 6.37 9.98
N THR A 90 -13.72 5.10 9.58
CA THR A 90 -14.40 4.01 10.28
C THR A 90 -13.55 2.76 10.19
N GLU A 91 -13.65 1.91 11.21
CA GLU A 91 -12.98 0.61 11.24
C GLU A 91 -13.37 -0.26 10.04
N ARG A 92 -12.39 -0.97 9.52
CA ARG A 92 -12.51 -1.91 8.41
C ARG A 92 -13.56 -2.99 8.66
N GLY A 93 -14.42 -3.22 7.67
CA GLY A 93 -15.42 -4.27 7.69
C GLY A 93 -14.89 -5.69 7.41
N ASP A 94 -15.74 -6.69 7.61
CA ASP A 94 -15.41 -8.09 7.29
C ASP A 94 -15.41 -8.35 5.78
N ILE A 95 -14.38 -9.02 5.30
CA ILE A 95 -14.20 -9.42 3.90
C ILE A 95 -14.11 -10.95 3.72
N SER A 96 -14.39 -11.72 4.77
CA SER A 96 -14.18 -13.17 4.82
C SER A 96 -14.98 -13.97 3.78
N ASP A 97 -16.11 -13.44 3.30
CA ASP A 97 -16.94 -14.10 2.29
C ASP A 97 -16.34 -14.04 0.88
N ILE A 98 -15.43 -13.10 0.60
CA ILE A 98 -14.79 -12.99 -0.71
C ILE A 98 -13.73 -14.07 -0.87
N LYS A 99 -13.80 -14.82 -1.97
CA LYS A 99 -12.79 -15.83 -2.33
C LYS A 99 -12.33 -15.54 -3.76
N PRO A 100 -11.23 -14.80 -3.93
CA PRO A 100 -10.71 -14.47 -5.25
C PRO A 100 -10.29 -15.72 -6.03
N THR A 101 -9.97 -15.54 -7.30
CA THR A 101 -9.41 -16.62 -8.13
C THR A 101 -8.13 -17.18 -7.49
N GLY A 102 -7.92 -18.49 -7.63
CA GLY A 102 -6.78 -19.18 -7.02
C GLY A 102 -6.83 -19.32 -5.49
N TRP A 103 -7.97 -19.04 -4.85
CA TRP A 103 -8.09 -19.14 -3.39
C TRP A 103 -8.03 -20.61 -2.90
N GLN A 104 -6.84 -21.06 -2.50
CA GLN A 104 -6.57 -22.38 -1.91
C GLN A 104 -5.81 -22.20 -0.59
N GLN A 105 -6.53 -21.81 0.47
CA GLN A 105 -5.92 -21.49 1.75
C GLN A 105 -5.13 -22.66 2.33
N ALA A 106 -3.97 -22.36 2.92
CA ALA A 106 -3.03 -23.33 3.47
C ALA A 106 -2.34 -22.79 4.72
N LYS A 107 -1.87 -23.70 5.57
CA LYS A 107 -1.24 -23.40 6.87
C LYS A 107 0.24 -23.80 6.88
N TYR A 108 1.12 -22.89 7.29
CA TYR A 108 2.57 -23.07 7.30
C TYR A 108 3.16 -22.58 8.63
N ALA A 109 4.06 -23.36 9.21
CA ALA A 109 4.68 -23.03 10.50
C ALA A 109 5.59 -21.79 10.41
N ASN A 110 6.20 -21.52 9.25
CA ASN A 110 7.08 -20.38 9.02
C ASN A 110 6.38 -19.11 8.52
N VAL A 111 5.05 -19.12 8.40
CA VAL A 111 4.27 -17.95 7.99
C VAL A 111 3.70 -17.27 9.23
N SER A 112 3.88 -15.95 9.35
CA SER A 112 3.30 -15.17 10.45
C SER A 112 1.77 -15.28 10.46
N GLY A 113 1.20 -15.66 11.60
CA GLY A 113 -0.24 -15.97 11.73
C GLY A 113 -0.65 -17.30 11.09
N GLY A 114 0.28 -18.04 10.51
CA GLY A 114 0.11 -19.40 10.02
C GLY A 114 -0.57 -19.54 8.65
N TRP A 115 -1.42 -18.59 8.27
CA TRP A 115 -2.18 -18.65 7.01
C TRP A 115 -1.37 -18.09 5.82
N LEU A 116 -1.26 -18.87 4.75
CA LEU A 116 -0.49 -18.49 3.56
C LEU A 116 -1.11 -17.31 2.83
N TYR A 117 -2.42 -17.34 2.57
CA TYR A 117 -3.07 -16.36 1.71
C TYR A 117 -3.84 -15.30 2.49
N ASN A 118 -3.73 -14.06 2.03
CA ASN A 118 -4.58 -12.94 2.38
C ASN A 118 -5.48 -12.60 1.18
N ARG A 119 -6.61 -11.97 1.50
CA ARG A 119 -7.44 -11.27 0.52
C ARG A 119 -6.78 -9.92 0.35
N SER A 120 -5.80 -9.86 -0.53
CA SER A 120 -4.97 -8.67 -0.73
C SER A 120 -5.75 -7.68 -1.57
N HIS A 121 -5.85 -6.47 -1.05
CA HIS A 121 -6.40 -5.34 -1.76
C HIS A 121 -5.49 -4.93 -2.92
N LEU A 122 -6.04 -4.49 -4.04
CA LEU A 122 -5.26 -3.83 -5.09
C LEU A 122 -4.97 -2.39 -4.67
N ILE A 123 -5.97 -1.71 -4.11
CA ILE A 123 -5.83 -0.43 -3.43
C ILE A 123 -6.28 -0.65 -1.98
N GLY A 124 -5.34 -0.52 -1.05
CA GLY A 124 -5.53 -0.82 0.37
C GLY A 124 -6.69 -0.04 1.01
N HIS A 125 -7.35 -0.68 1.98
CA HIS A 125 -8.44 -0.06 2.75
C HIS A 125 -8.04 1.29 3.36
N GLN A 126 -6.82 1.42 3.89
CA GLN A 126 -6.31 2.68 4.45
C GLN A 126 -6.33 3.86 3.45
N LEU A 127 -6.37 3.58 2.13
CA LEU A 127 -6.34 4.60 1.08
C LEU A 127 -7.74 4.98 0.55
N THR A 128 -8.72 4.08 0.64
CA THR A 128 -10.04 4.28 0.01
C THR A 128 -11.25 3.87 0.86
N GLY A 129 -11.03 3.25 2.02
CA GLY A 129 -12.08 2.70 2.87
C GLY A 129 -12.82 1.50 2.27
N GLU A 130 -12.42 0.99 1.11
CA GLU A 130 -13.10 -0.11 0.44
C GLU A 130 -12.85 -1.45 1.15
N ASP A 131 -13.94 -2.16 1.45
CA ASP A 131 -13.93 -3.47 2.14
C ASP A 131 -14.10 -4.64 1.16
N ALA A 132 -15.29 -5.26 1.14
CA ALA A 132 -15.57 -6.54 0.48
C ALA A 132 -15.84 -6.39 -1.03
N ASN A 133 -15.02 -5.60 -1.73
CA ASN A 133 -15.14 -5.38 -3.15
C ASN A 133 -14.39 -6.47 -3.94
N ALA A 134 -15.14 -7.38 -4.57
CA ALA A 134 -14.58 -8.49 -5.34
C ALA A 134 -13.69 -8.07 -6.52
N ARG A 135 -13.79 -6.80 -6.98
CA ARG A 135 -12.93 -6.23 -8.03
C ARG A 135 -11.64 -5.62 -7.49
N ASN A 136 -11.55 -5.45 -6.16
CA ASN A 136 -10.38 -4.92 -5.47
C ASN A 136 -9.63 -5.99 -4.66
N LEU A 137 -10.07 -7.26 -4.66
CA LEU A 137 -9.48 -8.31 -3.84
C LEU A 137 -8.90 -9.45 -4.68
N MET A 138 -7.63 -9.77 -4.46
CA MET A 138 -6.93 -10.89 -5.07
C MET A 138 -6.35 -11.84 -4.03
N THR A 139 -6.05 -13.07 -4.46
CA THR A 139 -5.29 -14.02 -3.63
C THR A 139 -3.82 -13.59 -3.63
N GLY A 140 -3.36 -13.02 -2.52
CA GLY A 140 -1.97 -12.65 -2.29
C GLY A 140 -1.39 -13.46 -1.14
N THR A 141 -0.12 -13.83 -1.18
CA THR A 141 0.52 -14.44 -0.01
C THR A 141 0.63 -13.44 1.14
N ARG A 142 0.85 -13.95 2.36
CA ARG A 142 1.11 -13.12 3.54
C ARG A 142 2.30 -12.21 3.33
N TRP A 143 3.42 -12.75 2.84
CA TRP A 143 4.62 -11.98 2.55
C TRP A 143 4.38 -10.93 1.46
N PHE A 144 3.70 -11.29 0.37
CA PHE A 144 3.36 -10.34 -0.70
C PHE A 144 2.55 -9.16 -0.16
N ASN A 145 1.57 -9.46 0.69
CA ASN A 145 0.72 -8.45 1.31
C ASN A 145 1.50 -7.53 2.25
N THR A 146 2.32 -8.06 3.17
CA THR A 146 2.93 -7.27 4.26
C THR A 146 4.34 -6.77 3.97
N GLU A 147 5.15 -7.53 3.25
CA GLU A 147 6.54 -7.16 2.93
C GLU A 147 6.67 -6.58 1.52
N GLY A 148 5.75 -6.96 0.62
CA GLY A 148 5.75 -6.54 -0.77
C GLY A 148 5.02 -5.21 -0.98
N MET A 149 3.70 -5.21 -0.76
CA MET A 149 2.83 -4.06 -1.07
C MET A 149 2.79 -3.02 0.04
N LEU A 150 2.56 -3.44 1.29
CA LEU A 150 2.29 -2.56 2.42
C LEU A 150 3.30 -1.40 2.59
N PRO A 151 4.64 -1.58 2.43
CA PRO A 151 5.56 -0.46 2.56
C PRO A 151 5.29 0.70 1.58
N PHE A 152 4.81 0.40 0.38
CA PHE A 152 4.44 1.42 -0.61
C PHE A 152 3.08 2.05 -0.30
N GLU A 153 2.14 1.25 0.20
CA GLU A 153 0.83 1.73 0.63
C GLU A 153 0.97 2.71 1.80
N ASN A 154 1.78 2.36 2.81
CA ASN A 154 2.08 3.24 3.94
C ASN A 154 2.78 4.52 3.47
N PHE A 155 3.76 4.43 2.57
CA PHE A 155 4.42 5.63 2.04
C PHE A 155 3.44 6.60 1.37
N VAL A 156 2.47 6.06 0.62
CA VAL A 156 1.40 6.84 -0.01
C VAL A 156 0.44 7.41 1.03
N ALA A 157 0.00 6.61 2.01
CA ALA A 157 -0.90 7.05 3.06
C ALA A 157 -0.28 8.20 3.87
N ASN A 158 0.95 8.02 4.35
CA ASN A 158 1.66 9.00 5.15
C ASN A 158 1.86 10.32 4.40
N TYR A 159 2.17 10.27 3.10
CA TYR A 159 2.24 11.47 2.28
C TYR A 159 0.90 12.22 2.24
N ILE A 160 -0.19 11.51 1.99
CA ILE A 160 -1.54 12.11 1.92
C ILE A 160 -1.93 12.68 3.29
N GLU A 161 -1.67 11.98 4.39
CA GLU A 161 -2.00 12.45 5.75
C GLU A 161 -1.18 13.67 6.17
N GLU A 162 0.11 13.70 5.82
CA GLU A 162 1.01 14.80 6.21
C GLU A 162 0.79 16.07 5.41
N THR A 163 0.38 15.94 4.15
CA THR A 163 0.36 17.05 3.20
C THR A 163 -1.03 17.45 2.74
N GLU A 164 -2.02 16.56 2.90
CA GLU A 164 -3.35 16.65 2.29
C GLU A 164 -3.31 16.76 0.75
N ASN A 165 -2.19 16.37 0.12
CA ASN A 165 -2.03 16.33 -1.33
C ASN A 165 -2.55 15.01 -1.91
N HIS A 166 -2.55 14.93 -3.24
CA HIS A 166 -3.06 13.82 -4.01
C HIS A 166 -1.97 12.96 -4.65
N VAL A 167 -2.27 11.67 -4.80
CA VAL A 167 -1.40 10.69 -5.45
C VAL A 167 -2.17 10.00 -6.58
N ARG A 168 -1.69 10.14 -7.81
CA ARG A 168 -2.14 9.29 -8.92
C ARG A 168 -1.59 7.88 -8.69
N TYR A 169 -2.50 6.92 -8.56
CA TYR A 169 -2.17 5.56 -8.13
C TYR A 169 -2.77 4.49 -9.05
N ARG A 170 -1.99 3.49 -9.44
CA ARG A 170 -2.48 2.37 -10.26
C ARG A 170 -1.83 1.06 -9.82
N VAL A 171 -2.65 0.05 -9.62
CA VAL A 171 -2.19 -1.32 -9.35
C VAL A 171 -2.75 -2.26 -10.41
N THR A 172 -1.85 -2.95 -11.11
CA THR A 172 -2.20 -3.86 -12.22
C THR A 172 -1.70 -5.27 -11.92
N PRO A 173 -2.60 -6.22 -11.62
CA PRO A 173 -2.25 -7.63 -11.46
C PRO A 173 -1.66 -8.23 -12.75
N SER A 174 -0.62 -9.05 -12.61
CA SER A 174 0.02 -9.75 -13.72
C SER A 174 -0.19 -11.26 -13.59
N PHE A 175 -0.85 -11.85 -14.58
CA PHE A 175 -1.11 -13.28 -14.66
C PHE A 175 -0.36 -13.90 -15.84
N GLU A 176 0.24 -15.07 -15.62
CA GLU A 176 0.79 -15.88 -16.71
C GLU A 176 -0.32 -16.75 -17.34
N GLY A 177 -0.68 -16.46 -18.60
CA GLY A 177 -1.68 -17.24 -19.34
C GLY A 177 -3.03 -17.33 -18.59
N ASP A 178 -3.51 -18.55 -18.42
CA ASP A 178 -4.80 -18.86 -17.77
C ASP A 178 -4.68 -19.07 -16.25
N ASN A 179 -3.54 -18.73 -15.64
CA ASN A 179 -3.34 -18.87 -14.20
C ASN A 179 -4.40 -18.09 -13.41
N LEU A 180 -4.93 -18.72 -12.36
CA LEU A 180 -5.97 -18.12 -11.50
C LEU A 180 -5.37 -17.28 -10.36
N LEU A 181 -4.11 -17.50 -9.99
CA LEU A 181 -3.38 -16.70 -9.01
C LEU A 181 -2.36 -15.82 -9.75
N ALA A 182 -2.32 -14.53 -9.42
CA ALA A 182 -1.45 -13.58 -10.11
C ALA A 182 0.02 -13.83 -9.70
N SER A 183 0.94 -13.76 -10.66
CA SER A 183 2.37 -13.90 -10.40
C SER A 183 2.94 -12.72 -9.61
N GLY A 184 2.23 -11.59 -9.59
CA GLY A 184 2.61 -10.36 -8.91
C GLY A 184 1.73 -9.20 -9.34
N VAL A 185 2.09 -8.00 -8.94
CA VAL A 185 1.43 -6.75 -9.35
C VAL A 185 2.46 -5.74 -9.84
N TYR A 186 2.07 -4.95 -10.83
CA TYR A 186 2.70 -3.66 -11.08
C TYR A 186 2.03 -2.62 -10.18
N MET A 187 2.83 -1.79 -9.51
CA MET A 187 2.34 -0.67 -8.71
C MET A 187 2.98 0.61 -9.21
N GLU A 188 2.16 1.63 -9.42
CA GLU A 188 2.57 2.95 -9.86
C GLU A 188 1.99 4.01 -8.94
N GLY A 189 2.85 4.95 -8.52
CA GLY A 189 2.48 6.09 -7.70
C GLY A 189 3.14 7.37 -8.20
N PHE A 190 2.40 8.48 -8.20
CA PHE A 190 2.89 9.81 -8.54
C PHE A 190 2.18 10.89 -7.72
N SER A 191 2.90 11.63 -6.89
CA SER A 191 2.34 12.77 -6.15
C SER A 191 2.11 13.95 -7.10
N ILE A 192 0.88 14.48 -7.12
CA ILE A 192 0.45 15.41 -8.18
C ILE A 192 0.95 16.84 -7.92
N GLU A 193 0.72 17.36 -6.72
CA GLU A 193 0.97 18.76 -6.35
C GLU A 193 2.45 19.11 -6.27
N ASP A 194 3.30 18.14 -5.94
CA ASP A 194 4.76 18.30 -5.92
C ASP A 194 5.45 17.77 -7.19
N ASN A 195 4.66 17.38 -8.20
CA ASN A 195 5.13 16.87 -9.48
C ASN A 195 6.10 15.68 -9.33
N GLY A 196 5.72 14.71 -8.50
CA GLY A 196 6.45 13.47 -8.27
C GLY A 196 7.71 13.64 -7.42
N ALA A 197 7.88 14.77 -6.74
CA ALA A 197 9.09 15.03 -5.95
C ALA A 197 9.20 14.11 -4.73
N THR A 198 8.07 13.79 -4.09
CA THR A 198 8.02 12.87 -2.94
C THR A 198 7.68 11.46 -3.38
N ILE A 199 6.57 11.26 -4.09
CA ILE A 199 6.15 9.95 -4.58
C ILE A 199 6.33 9.90 -6.08
N GLN A 200 7.27 9.06 -6.52
CA GLN A 200 7.37 8.62 -7.89
C GLN A 200 7.91 7.19 -7.91
N PHE A 201 7.07 6.25 -8.29
CA PHE A 201 7.52 4.88 -8.46
C PHE A 201 6.74 4.11 -9.52
N ASN A 202 7.42 3.16 -10.13
CA ASN A 202 6.86 2.16 -11.02
C ASN A 202 7.61 0.86 -10.78
N ILE A 203 6.97 -0.08 -10.13
CA ILE A 203 7.61 -1.28 -9.60
C ILE A 203 6.80 -2.52 -9.94
N TYR A 204 7.47 -3.66 -9.87
CA TYR A 204 6.82 -4.97 -9.87
C TYR A 204 7.09 -5.69 -8.56
N VAL A 205 6.03 -6.06 -7.86
CA VAL A 205 6.06 -6.82 -6.60
C VAL A 205 5.63 -8.27 -6.88
N PRO A 206 6.45 -9.29 -6.57
CA PRO A 206 6.17 -10.68 -6.87
C PRO A 206 5.25 -11.30 -5.81
N ASN A 207 4.23 -12.05 -6.23
CA ASN A 207 3.31 -12.73 -5.32
C ASN A 207 3.90 -14.06 -4.83
N ILE A 208 4.91 -13.97 -3.97
CA ILE A 208 5.67 -15.11 -3.46
C ILE A 208 5.56 -15.20 -1.95
N GLN A 209 5.88 -16.37 -1.40
CA GLN A 209 6.12 -16.55 0.01
C GLN A 209 7.47 -17.27 0.15
N PRO A 210 8.45 -16.71 0.89
CA PRO A 210 9.70 -17.40 1.13
C PRO A 210 9.49 -18.83 1.64
N ASP A 211 10.25 -19.76 1.09
CA ASP A 211 10.19 -21.20 1.34
C ASP A 211 8.86 -21.89 1.00
N VAL A 212 8.00 -21.27 0.18
CA VAL A 212 6.75 -21.89 -0.31
C VAL A 212 6.72 -21.84 -1.84
N GLU A 213 6.60 -23.01 -2.46
CA GLU A 213 6.35 -23.16 -3.88
C GLU A 213 4.84 -23.05 -4.15
N ILE A 214 4.46 -22.15 -5.05
CA ILE A 214 3.07 -21.85 -5.39
C ILE A 214 2.79 -22.34 -6.81
N ASN A 215 1.72 -23.11 -6.96
CA ASN A 215 1.14 -23.41 -8.25
C ASN A 215 0.18 -22.28 -8.64
N TYR A 216 0.65 -21.35 -9.47
CA TYR A 216 -0.13 -20.19 -9.90
C TYR A 216 -1.39 -20.56 -10.73
N ALA A 217 -1.44 -21.77 -11.30
CA ALA A 217 -2.59 -22.22 -12.09
C ALA A 217 -3.87 -22.28 -11.25
N ASP A 218 -3.78 -22.77 -10.01
CA ASP A 218 -4.93 -23.00 -9.13
C ASP A 218 -4.79 -22.47 -7.70
N GLY A 219 -3.59 -22.01 -7.33
CA GLY A 219 -3.23 -21.48 -6.01
C GLY A 219 -2.80 -22.54 -4.99
N SER A 220 -2.74 -23.83 -5.35
CA SER A 220 -2.18 -24.85 -4.46
C SER A 220 -0.71 -24.57 -4.14
N SER A 221 -0.21 -25.04 -3.00
CA SER A 221 1.15 -24.74 -2.53
C SER A 221 1.78 -25.92 -1.80
N VAL A 222 3.12 -25.95 -1.82
CA VAL A 222 3.95 -26.92 -1.07
C VAL A 222 5.19 -26.23 -0.50
N GLY A 223 5.66 -26.69 0.65
CA GLY A 223 6.90 -26.21 1.25
C GLY A 223 7.43 -27.17 2.31
N PRO A 224 8.61 -26.92 2.89
CA PRO A 224 9.18 -27.76 3.94
C PRO A 224 8.39 -27.65 5.26
N GLU A 225 7.72 -26.52 5.51
CA GLU A 225 7.01 -26.20 6.76
C GLU A 225 5.47 -26.26 6.63
N GLY A 226 4.95 -26.83 5.54
CA GLY A 226 3.52 -26.95 5.26
C GLY A 226 3.22 -27.36 3.81
N PRO A 227 1.95 -27.54 3.43
CA PRO A 227 0.75 -27.27 4.22
C PRO A 227 0.54 -28.30 5.34
N THR A 228 0.26 -27.84 6.56
CA THR A 228 -0.04 -28.71 7.70
C THR A 228 -1.51 -29.17 7.67
N GLN A 229 -1.78 -30.44 7.99
CA GLN A 229 -3.15 -30.95 8.15
C GLN A 229 -3.78 -30.59 9.51
N ASP A 230 -2.99 -29.99 10.41
CA ASP A 230 -3.42 -29.67 11.76
C ASP A 230 -4.06 -28.27 11.79
N GLU A 231 -5.32 -28.20 12.24
CA GLU A 231 -6.03 -26.91 12.38
C GLU A 231 -5.46 -26.06 13.53
N SER A 232 -4.73 -26.67 14.47
CA SER A 232 -4.01 -25.97 15.53
C SER A 232 -2.56 -25.69 15.11
N LEU A 233 -2.31 -24.54 14.49
CA LEU A 233 -0.95 -24.02 14.41
C LEU A 233 -0.56 -23.35 15.74
N PRO A 234 0.68 -23.53 16.23
CA PRO A 234 1.18 -22.77 17.36
C PRO A 234 1.31 -21.28 16.96
N ASN A 235 0.80 -20.38 17.80
CA ASN A 235 1.09 -18.96 17.70
C ASN A 235 2.61 -18.75 17.80
N LEU A 236 3.25 -18.27 16.73
CA LEU A 236 4.65 -17.80 16.78
C LEU A 236 4.80 -16.43 17.48
N ASN A 237 3.85 -16.05 18.32
CA ASN A 237 4.00 -14.99 19.31
C ASN A 237 4.02 -15.60 20.70
N GLN A 238 5.11 -16.28 21.05
CA GLN A 238 5.63 -16.42 22.41
C GLN A 238 6.88 -17.33 22.45
N SER A 239 8.07 -16.73 22.41
CA SER A 239 8.97 -16.74 23.58
C SER A 239 10.28 -16.03 23.27
N SER A 240 10.45 -14.89 23.92
CA SER A 240 11.68 -14.62 24.67
C SER A 240 11.25 -14.08 26.03
N THR A 241 10.85 -15.00 26.91
CA THR A 241 10.85 -14.72 28.36
C THR A 241 12.29 -14.81 28.86
N VAL A 242 12.87 -13.67 29.20
CA VAL A 242 14.00 -13.61 30.13
C VAL A 242 13.45 -13.02 31.42
N SER A 243 13.41 -13.86 32.46
CA SER A 243 12.88 -13.54 33.78
C SER A 243 13.65 -12.40 34.47
N GLU A 244 12.89 -11.59 35.21
CA GLU A 244 13.36 -10.61 36.18
C GLU A 244 14.46 -11.16 37.10
N THR A 245 15.59 -10.46 37.15
CA THR A 245 16.28 -10.18 38.41
C THR A 245 16.85 -8.77 38.35
N ALA A 246 16.33 -7.90 39.22
CA ALA A 246 16.87 -6.55 39.42
C ALA A 246 18.31 -6.61 39.96
N PRO A 247 19.17 -5.66 39.55
CA PRO A 247 19.86 -4.88 40.56
C PRO A 247 19.93 -3.37 40.25
N THR A 248 19.58 -2.61 41.29
CA THR A 248 20.13 -1.32 41.76
C THR A 248 20.77 -0.34 40.77
N ALA A 249 20.19 0.86 40.78
CA ALA A 249 20.65 2.10 40.16
C ALA A 249 21.95 2.66 40.76
N GLU A 250 22.82 3.22 39.91
CA GLU A 250 23.71 4.34 40.25
C GLU A 250 24.07 5.21 39.00
N SER A 251 23.52 6.44 39.01
CA SER A 251 23.96 7.74 38.43
C SER A 251 24.29 7.97 36.92
N ALA A 252 23.34 8.65 36.24
CA ALA A 252 23.41 9.95 35.50
C ALA A 252 24.40 10.19 34.31
N PRO A 253 24.11 11.14 33.34
CA PRO A 253 23.13 12.22 33.40
C PRO A 253 22.12 12.33 32.22
N ALA A 254 21.18 13.24 32.45
CA ALA A 254 19.89 13.46 31.80
C ALA A 254 19.92 14.05 30.38
N THR A 255 18.95 13.63 29.57
CA THR A 255 18.31 14.48 28.57
C THR A 255 16.79 14.23 28.60
N THR A 256 16.05 15.31 28.60
CA THR A 256 14.66 15.49 29.04
C THR A 256 13.62 14.75 28.20
N ALA A 257 12.76 13.96 28.84
CA ALA A 257 11.45 13.55 28.31
C ALA A 257 10.44 14.71 28.43
N PRO A 258 9.50 14.89 27.48
CA PRO A 258 8.33 15.73 27.73
C PRO A 258 7.18 14.92 28.35
N ALA A 259 6.70 15.49 29.45
CA ALA A 259 5.45 15.33 30.18
C ALA A 259 4.36 14.33 29.69
N SER A 260 3.94 13.49 30.64
CA SER A 260 2.58 12.96 30.73
C SER A 260 1.58 14.10 30.95
N GLY A 261 0.66 14.31 30.00
CA GLY A 261 -0.43 15.28 30.08
C GLY A 261 -0.05 16.67 29.56
N GLY A 262 0.09 16.80 28.24
CA GLY A 262 0.35 18.08 27.58
C GLY A 262 -0.92 18.88 27.31
N ASP A 263 -0.80 20.20 27.38
CA ASP A 263 -1.81 21.14 26.91
C ASP A 263 -1.78 21.14 25.37
N VAL A 264 -2.84 20.59 24.75
CA VAL A 264 -2.96 20.47 23.29
C VAL A 264 -2.81 21.82 22.58
N SER A 265 -3.14 22.94 23.25
CA SER A 265 -2.99 24.29 22.67
C SER A 265 -1.56 24.69 22.34
N SER A 266 -0.56 23.98 22.88
CA SER A 266 0.85 24.18 22.53
C SER A 266 1.28 23.48 21.24
N VAL A 267 0.45 22.57 20.73
CA VAL A 267 0.72 21.76 19.54
C VAL A 267 -0.27 22.11 18.41
N ASP A 268 -1.56 22.24 18.74
CA ASP A 268 -2.62 22.70 17.84
C ASP A 268 -2.42 24.19 17.49
N ALA A 269 -1.69 24.44 16.41
CA ALA A 269 -1.30 25.78 15.99
C ALA A 269 -2.47 26.57 15.40
N ASN A 270 -3.47 25.86 14.88
CA ASN A 270 -4.62 26.44 14.22
C ASN A 270 -5.84 26.63 15.17
N GLY A 271 -5.82 25.99 16.34
CA GLY A 271 -6.80 26.13 17.41
C GLY A 271 -8.13 25.41 17.15
N ASN A 272 -8.16 24.40 16.27
CA ASN A 272 -9.38 23.64 15.94
C ASN A 272 -9.65 22.46 16.90
N GLY A 273 -8.78 22.20 17.87
CA GLY A 273 -8.87 21.11 18.82
C GLY A 273 -8.40 19.76 18.27
N GLN A 274 -7.85 19.71 17.06
CA GLN A 274 -7.18 18.56 16.46
C GLN A 274 -5.73 18.92 16.13
N VAL A 275 -4.87 17.91 16.15
CA VAL A 275 -3.44 18.05 15.87
C VAL A 275 -3.12 17.23 14.63
N THR A 276 -2.69 17.90 13.57
CA THR A 276 -2.15 17.24 12.38
C THR A 276 -0.76 16.66 12.64
N ILE A 277 -0.33 15.66 11.84
CA ILE A 277 1.05 15.14 11.88
C ILE A 277 2.06 16.28 11.73
N LYS A 278 1.75 17.25 10.85
CA LYS A 278 2.58 18.42 10.61
C LYS A 278 2.75 19.28 11.85
N GLU A 279 1.68 19.52 12.61
CA GLU A 279 1.72 20.25 13.88
C GLU A 279 2.51 19.50 14.95
N ALA A 280 2.29 18.20 15.08
CA ALA A 280 3.04 17.36 16.02
C ALA A 280 4.55 17.33 15.69
N LYS A 281 4.93 17.18 14.41
CA LYS A 281 6.34 17.29 13.97
C LYS A 281 6.91 18.67 14.23
N ALA A 282 6.17 19.74 13.96
CA ALA A 282 6.59 21.11 14.24
C ALA A 282 6.81 21.38 15.74
N ALA A 283 6.04 20.71 16.60
CA ALA A 283 6.21 20.72 18.06
C ALA A 283 7.35 19.80 18.56
N GLY A 284 8.04 19.08 17.67
CA GLY A 284 9.21 18.26 17.97
C GLY A 284 8.92 16.82 18.37
N PHE A 285 7.69 16.33 18.15
CA PHE A 285 7.36 14.92 18.36
C PHE A 285 7.94 14.03 17.25
N SER A 286 8.40 12.85 17.63
CA SER A 286 8.80 11.80 16.68
C SER A 286 7.59 10.93 16.36
N MET A 287 7.50 10.50 15.11
CA MET A 287 6.45 9.61 14.61
C MET A 287 6.95 8.15 14.53
N PRO A 288 6.05 7.14 14.57
CA PRO A 288 4.61 7.27 14.75
C PRO A 288 4.20 7.61 16.19
N ILE A 289 3.05 8.25 16.34
CA ILE A 289 2.41 8.49 17.64
C ILE A 289 1.43 7.36 17.90
N TYR A 290 1.74 6.50 18.88
CA TYR A 290 0.93 5.35 19.26
C TYR A 290 -0.28 5.74 20.13
N SER A 291 -1.30 4.88 20.16
CA SER A 291 -2.55 5.03 20.92
C SER A 291 -2.38 5.22 22.43
N ASP A 292 -1.21 4.91 23.00
CA ASP A 292 -0.88 5.14 24.40
C ASP A 292 -0.27 6.54 24.67
N HIS A 293 0.01 7.32 23.63
CA HIS A 293 0.56 8.67 23.73
C HIS A 293 -0.53 9.71 24.01
N TRP A 294 -0.26 10.67 24.89
CA TRP A 294 -1.27 11.67 25.31
C TRP A 294 -1.79 12.58 24.18
N LEU A 295 -0.99 12.75 23.12
CA LEU A 295 -1.35 13.55 21.95
C LEU A 295 -2.31 12.80 21.01
N TYR A 296 -2.27 11.46 21.03
CA TYR A 296 -3.04 10.60 20.12
C TYR A 296 -4.55 10.88 20.12
N PRO A 297 -5.24 11.11 21.25
CA PRO A 297 -6.68 11.44 21.26
C PRO A 297 -7.04 12.75 20.54
N TYR A 298 -6.06 13.58 20.22
CA TYR A 298 -6.22 14.83 19.48
C TYR A 298 -5.75 14.70 18.03
N MET A 299 -5.16 13.57 17.65
CA MET A 299 -4.71 13.29 16.29
C MET A 299 -5.75 12.43 15.57
N ASP A 300 -5.75 12.51 14.24
CA ASP A 300 -6.68 11.77 13.38
C ASP A 300 -6.03 10.44 12.97
N ASP A 301 -6.38 9.36 13.69
CA ASP A 301 -6.08 7.98 13.29
C ASP A 301 -7.22 7.50 12.36
N ARG A 302 -6.97 7.59 11.05
CA ARG A 302 -7.99 7.39 10.01
C ARG A 302 -8.24 5.91 9.71
N ASP A 303 -7.21 5.09 9.74
CA ASP A 303 -7.30 3.66 9.43
C ASP A 303 -7.54 2.77 10.68
N GLY A 304 -7.46 3.36 11.87
CA GLY A 304 -7.79 2.74 13.15
C GLY A 304 -6.76 1.70 13.59
N ASP A 305 -5.52 1.79 13.10
CA ASP A 305 -4.46 0.83 13.41
C ASP A 305 -3.82 1.06 14.79
N GLY A 306 -4.17 2.17 15.45
CA GLY A 306 -3.67 2.55 16.76
C GLY A 306 -2.37 3.37 16.71
N MET A 307 -2.02 3.93 15.57
CA MET A 307 -0.83 4.74 15.30
C MET A 307 -1.19 5.94 14.41
N VAL A 308 -0.41 7.01 14.48
CA VAL A 308 -0.56 8.15 13.56
C VAL A 308 0.81 8.53 12.99
N GLY A 309 0.91 8.56 11.65
CA GLY A 309 2.10 8.94 10.89
C GLY A 309 3.19 7.86 10.83
N GLU A 310 2.88 6.64 10.39
CA GLU A 310 3.87 5.55 10.22
C GLU A 310 5.06 5.89 9.30
#